data_AF-A0A6P0Q442-F1
#
_entry.id   AF-A0A6P0Q442-F1
#
_cell.length_a   1.000
_cell.length_b   1.000
_cell.length_c   1.000
_cell.angle_alpha   90.00
_cell.angle_beta   90.00
_cell.angle_gamma   90.00
#
_symmetry.space_group_name_H-M   'P 1'
#
loop_
_entity.id
_entity.type
_entity.pdbx_description
1 polymer ?
#
loop_
_entity_poly.entity_id
_entity_poly.type
_entity_poly.pdbx_seq_one_letter_code
_entity_poly.pdbx_strand_id
1 'polypeptide(L)'
;VQRSQSQKIGRVFDEVKQLSSPVIQRAQAWTRRADDNFDSFVLELDKLVNNLADNILKNPLRIPDVDGYTKRWIALVTSFTDTYKMSGSLDDALKKEPFIYASYGYAVESLTNASIKTNKLDPYLPTGMQIVLQGTRGHTRPDLVIKEQLTDKDIAWFDITASQSEAHIDQKTGSGWSNRPYVAEVTYPSLTRKSLEELADAVLKNHLSPQELEDLKKLVEAHKFEQDKQLNKAADLVKQAVDSVQYQTNMAKRRTEFETEMARLLGETKKLRPQEAKGWITVVHSRLGYSYTKLAAEAGYKGETARGPNTERAASIIYSL
;
A
#
# COMPACT_ATOMS: atom_id res chain seq x y z
N VAL A 1 21.87 -66.23 -3.88
CA VAL A 1 22.13 -65.12 -2.93
C VAL A 1 20.98 -64.12 -3.05
N GLN A 2 19.95 -64.30 -2.24
CA GLN A 2 18.84 -63.33 -2.09
C GLN A 2 19.31 -62.19 -1.19
N ARG A 3 19.06 -60.94 -1.57
CA ARG A 3 19.11 -59.81 -0.66
C ARG A 3 17.81 -59.04 -0.77
N SER A 4 17.03 -59.13 0.30
CA SER A 4 15.93 -58.23 0.61
C SER A 4 16.51 -56.86 0.96
N GLN A 5 15.86 -55.80 0.52
CA GLN A 5 15.99 -54.50 1.16
C GLN A 5 14.60 -54.01 1.56
N SER A 6 14.52 -53.78 2.86
CA SER A 6 13.34 -53.52 3.67
C SER A 6 12.89 -52.08 3.53
N GLN A 7 11.57 -51.91 3.57
CA GLN A 7 10.87 -50.64 3.70
C GLN A 7 11.33 -49.87 4.95
N LYS A 8 11.57 -48.56 4.79
CA LYS A 8 11.46 -47.61 5.90
C LYS A 8 10.40 -46.58 5.56
N ILE A 9 9.19 -46.86 6.03
CA ILE A 9 8.12 -45.89 6.23
C ILE A 9 8.49 -45.11 7.49
N GLY A 10 8.71 -43.81 7.34
CA GLY A 10 8.88 -42.88 8.46
C GLY A 10 8.09 -41.61 8.18
N ARG A 11 6.81 -41.61 8.57
CA ARG A 11 6.04 -40.37 8.78
C ARG A 11 6.43 -39.83 10.16
N VAL A 12 6.97 -38.61 10.18
CA VAL A 12 6.81 -37.69 11.31
C VAL A 12 6.62 -36.32 10.66
N PHE A 13 5.37 -35.98 10.35
CA PHE A 13 5.01 -34.57 10.18
C PHE A 13 4.52 -34.13 11.55
N ASP A 14 5.41 -33.45 12.27
CA ASP A 14 5.07 -32.76 13.50
C ASP A 14 3.91 -31.79 13.23
N GLU A 15 2.94 -31.78 14.15
CA GLU A 15 1.88 -30.80 14.21
C GLU A 15 2.51 -29.40 14.16
N VAL A 16 2.32 -28.70 13.03
CA VAL A 16 2.65 -27.28 12.92
C VAL A 16 1.70 -26.54 13.86
N LYS A 17 2.17 -26.28 15.09
CA LYS A 17 1.53 -25.32 16.00
C LYS A 17 1.33 -24.02 15.23
N GLN A 18 0.07 -23.63 15.02
CA GLN A 18 -0.26 -22.29 14.56
C GLN A 18 0.35 -21.29 15.53
N LEU A 19 1.41 -20.60 15.09
CA LEU A 19 1.91 -19.41 15.74
C LEU A 19 0.89 -18.30 15.46
N SER A 20 -0.22 -18.30 16.20
CA SER A 20 -1.03 -17.09 16.33
C SER A 20 -0.25 -16.13 17.21
N SER A 21 0.60 -15.30 16.60
CA SER A 21 1.05 -14.08 17.28
C SER A 21 -0.20 -13.36 17.82
N PRO A 22 -0.23 -12.98 19.10
CA PRO A 22 -1.37 -12.24 19.65
C PRO A 22 -1.57 -10.99 18.79
N VAL A 23 -2.82 -10.69 18.43
CA VAL A 23 -3.18 -9.41 17.82
C VAL A 23 -2.77 -8.34 18.81
N ILE A 24 -1.63 -7.69 18.58
CA ILE A 24 -1.17 -6.59 19.41
C ILE A 24 -2.13 -5.45 19.13
N GLN A 25 -3.07 -5.22 20.03
CA GLN A 25 -3.92 -4.05 20.02
C GLN A 25 -3.01 -2.83 20.15
N ARG A 26 -2.86 -2.06 19.07
CA ARG A 26 -2.09 -0.81 19.09
C ARG A 26 -3.00 0.27 19.67
N ALA A 27 -2.42 1.21 20.42
CA ALA A 27 -3.20 2.30 20.99
C ALA A 27 -3.90 3.08 19.86
N GLN A 28 -5.18 3.41 20.06
CA GLN A 28 -5.93 4.25 19.13
C GLN A 28 -5.19 5.58 18.95
N ALA A 29 -4.73 5.88 17.74
CA ALA A 29 -4.07 7.15 17.47
C ALA A 29 -5.13 8.25 17.24
N TRP A 30 -5.77 8.65 18.33
CA TRP A 30 -6.56 9.88 18.35
C TRP A 30 -5.64 11.07 18.13
N THR A 31 -5.78 11.73 16.99
CA THR A 31 -5.13 13.03 16.74
C THR A 31 -5.96 14.16 17.35
N ARG A 32 -7.29 14.05 17.26
CA ARG A 32 -8.23 14.98 17.90
C ARG A 32 -9.41 14.20 18.46
N ARG A 33 -9.72 14.46 19.72
CA ARG A 33 -10.78 13.78 20.47
C ARG A 33 -11.46 14.81 21.36
N ALA A 34 -12.69 15.20 21.03
CA ALA A 34 -13.42 16.20 21.82
C ALA A 34 -13.99 15.62 23.12
N ASP A 35 -14.45 14.36 23.08
CA ASP A 35 -14.93 13.56 24.21
C ASP A 35 -14.78 12.05 23.92
N ASP A 36 -15.46 11.17 24.67
CA ASP A 36 -15.42 9.70 24.55
C ASP A 36 -16.53 9.08 23.70
N ASN A 37 -17.41 9.87 23.06
CA ASN A 37 -18.58 9.36 22.33
C ASN A 37 -18.23 8.40 21.18
N PHE A 38 -17.01 8.48 20.63
CA PHE A 38 -16.55 7.64 19.53
C PHE A 38 -15.54 6.57 19.95
N ASP A 39 -15.22 6.42 21.24
CA ASP A 39 -14.20 5.46 21.69
C ASP A 39 -14.54 4.01 21.33
N SER A 40 -15.79 3.61 21.55
CA SER A 40 -16.28 2.27 21.20
C SER A 40 -16.25 2.05 19.69
N PHE A 41 -16.64 3.05 18.91
CA PHE A 41 -16.59 3.00 17.45
C PHE A 41 -15.14 2.79 16.96
N VAL A 42 -14.20 3.59 17.44
CA VAL A 42 -12.79 3.51 17.03
C VAL A 42 -12.15 2.22 17.48
N LEU A 43 -12.50 1.72 18.66
CA LEU A 43 -12.02 0.42 19.16
C LEU A 43 -12.42 -0.72 18.22
N GLU A 44 -13.67 -0.73 17.76
CA GLU A 44 -14.17 -1.79 16.88
C GLU A 44 -13.69 -1.62 15.44
N LEU A 45 -13.51 -0.39 14.97
CA LEU A 45 -12.85 -0.11 13.70
C LEU A 45 -11.39 -0.61 13.70
N ASP A 46 -10.63 -0.33 14.77
CA ASP A 46 -9.26 -0.82 14.94
C ASP A 46 -9.16 -2.35 14.93
N LYS A 47 -10.02 -3.03 15.69
CA LYS A 47 -10.11 -4.48 15.67
C LYS A 47 -10.45 -5.01 14.29
N LEU A 48 -11.42 -4.41 13.60
CA LEU A 48 -11.83 -4.82 12.26
C LEU A 48 -10.67 -4.71 11.26
N VAL A 49 -10.00 -3.55 11.23
CA VAL A 49 -8.87 -3.27 10.35
C VAL A 49 -7.73 -4.26 10.60
N ASN A 50 -7.32 -4.44 11.86
CA ASN A 50 -6.22 -5.34 12.21
C ASN A 50 -6.56 -6.81 11.91
N ASN A 51 -7.80 -7.26 12.18
CA ASN A 51 -8.23 -8.62 11.85
C ASN A 51 -8.20 -8.87 10.33
N LEU A 52 -8.61 -7.90 9.51
CA LEU A 52 -8.56 -8.02 8.06
C LEU A 52 -7.12 -8.02 7.53
N ALA A 53 -6.27 -7.14 8.05
CA ALA A 53 -4.84 -7.10 7.74
C ALA A 53 -4.14 -8.43 8.05
N ASP A 54 -4.42 -9.03 9.21
CA ASP A 54 -3.93 -10.34 9.61
C ASP A 54 -4.43 -11.46 8.69
N ASN A 55 -5.72 -11.41 8.32
CA ASN A 55 -6.32 -12.42 7.44
C ASN A 55 -5.71 -12.37 6.03
N ILE A 56 -5.41 -11.18 5.50
CA ILE A 56 -4.70 -11.02 4.24
C ILE A 56 -3.32 -11.71 4.30
N LEU A 57 -2.56 -11.52 5.38
CA LEU A 57 -1.22 -12.14 5.51
C LEU A 57 -1.28 -13.66 5.69
N LYS A 58 -2.28 -14.16 6.44
CA LYS A 58 -2.47 -15.60 6.66
C LYS A 58 -2.95 -16.33 5.41
N ASN A 59 -3.81 -15.70 4.61
CA ASN A 59 -4.48 -16.32 3.46
C ASN A 59 -4.44 -15.42 2.22
N PRO A 60 -3.24 -15.07 1.70
CA PRO A 60 -3.08 -14.01 0.72
C PRO A 60 -3.76 -14.25 -0.63
N LEU A 61 -4.00 -15.51 -0.99
CA LEU A 61 -4.70 -15.90 -2.22
C LEU A 61 -6.20 -16.17 -2.02
N ARG A 62 -6.69 -16.17 -0.78
CA ARG A 62 -8.07 -16.59 -0.44
C ARG A 62 -8.85 -15.50 0.29
N ILE A 63 -8.50 -14.24 0.04
CA ILE A 63 -9.28 -13.11 0.52
C ILE A 63 -10.54 -12.91 -0.35
N PRO A 64 -11.63 -12.38 0.19
CA PRO A 64 -12.83 -12.08 -0.58
C PRO A 64 -12.54 -11.14 -1.75
N ASP A 65 -13.12 -11.44 -2.92
CA ASP A 65 -13.13 -10.56 -4.08
C ASP A 65 -14.21 -9.48 -3.91
N VAL A 66 -13.83 -8.33 -3.36
CA VAL A 66 -14.77 -7.23 -3.09
C VAL A 66 -14.67 -6.10 -4.11
N ASP A 67 -13.52 -5.96 -4.77
CA ASP A 67 -13.26 -5.00 -5.84
C ASP A 67 -11.97 -5.32 -6.63
N GLY A 68 -11.57 -4.40 -7.51
CA GLY A 68 -10.34 -4.52 -8.29
C GLY A 68 -9.05 -4.50 -7.46
N TYR A 69 -9.03 -3.90 -6.27
CA TYR A 69 -7.84 -3.83 -5.42
C TYR A 69 -7.55 -5.18 -4.75
N THR A 70 -8.57 -5.91 -4.30
CA THR A 70 -8.37 -7.27 -3.77
C THR A 70 -7.88 -8.25 -4.85
N LYS A 71 -8.39 -8.13 -6.09
CA LYS A 71 -7.88 -8.89 -7.24
C LYS A 71 -6.42 -8.57 -7.54
N ARG A 72 -6.10 -7.27 -7.53
CA ARG A 72 -4.76 -6.76 -7.78
C ARG A 72 -3.75 -7.25 -6.74
N TRP A 73 -4.13 -7.26 -5.47
CA TRP A 73 -3.32 -7.87 -4.41
C TRP A 73 -2.99 -9.33 -4.69
N ILE A 74 -4.00 -10.14 -5.04
CA ILE A 74 -3.80 -11.56 -5.36
C ILE A 74 -2.82 -11.72 -6.52
N ALA A 75 -2.99 -10.97 -7.61
CA ALA A 75 -2.05 -10.99 -8.73
C ALA A 75 -0.62 -10.59 -8.32
N LEU A 76 -0.46 -9.49 -7.58
CA LEU A 76 0.84 -8.98 -7.16
C LEU A 76 1.56 -9.96 -6.23
N VAL A 77 0.87 -10.52 -5.24
CA VAL A 77 1.49 -11.47 -4.31
C VAL A 77 1.89 -12.77 -5.01
N THR A 78 1.12 -13.24 -5.99
CA THR A 78 1.51 -14.38 -6.84
C THR A 78 2.78 -14.05 -7.64
N SER A 79 2.79 -12.93 -8.38
CA SER A 79 3.96 -12.54 -9.20
C SER A 79 5.22 -12.29 -8.36
N PHE A 80 5.04 -11.66 -7.19
CA PHE A 80 6.09 -11.44 -6.20
C PHE A 80 6.67 -12.78 -5.71
N THR A 81 5.80 -13.71 -5.33
CA THR A 81 6.21 -15.03 -4.81
C THR A 81 6.93 -15.85 -5.88
N ASP A 82 6.44 -15.84 -7.12
CA ASP A 82 7.09 -16.54 -8.23
C ASP A 82 8.50 -15.97 -8.48
N THR A 83 8.64 -14.64 -8.48
CA THR A 83 9.94 -13.99 -8.65
C THR A 83 10.88 -14.31 -7.49
N TYR A 84 10.38 -14.28 -6.25
CA TYR A 84 11.15 -14.63 -5.05
C TYR A 84 11.65 -16.08 -5.11
N LYS A 85 10.76 -17.03 -5.45
CA LYS A 85 11.11 -18.44 -5.62
C LYS A 85 12.16 -18.68 -6.70
N MET A 86 12.02 -18.00 -7.85
CA MET A 86 12.94 -18.17 -8.98
C MET A 86 14.33 -17.56 -8.74
N SER A 87 14.37 -16.40 -8.09
CA SER A 87 15.63 -15.66 -7.86
C SER A 87 16.31 -16.03 -6.55
N GLY A 88 15.56 -16.52 -5.55
CA GLY A 88 16.01 -16.64 -4.16
C GLY A 88 16.28 -15.28 -3.49
N SER A 89 15.80 -14.18 -4.07
CA SER A 89 16.17 -12.81 -3.69
C SER A 89 14.93 -11.95 -3.46
N LEU A 90 14.74 -11.53 -2.21
CA LEU A 90 13.66 -10.61 -1.84
C LEU A 90 13.80 -9.26 -2.56
N ASP A 91 15.03 -8.79 -2.79
CA ASP A 91 15.26 -7.51 -3.47
C ASP A 91 14.88 -7.57 -4.94
N ASP A 92 15.07 -8.70 -5.62
CA ASP A 92 14.67 -8.83 -7.02
C ASP A 92 13.16 -8.97 -7.16
N ALA A 93 12.50 -9.66 -6.22
CA ALA A 93 11.04 -9.68 -6.13
C ALA A 93 10.46 -8.27 -5.88
N LEU A 94 11.05 -7.48 -4.98
CA LEU A 94 10.63 -6.10 -4.70
C LEU A 94 10.88 -5.15 -5.88
N LYS A 95 11.97 -5.32 -6.63
CA LYS A 95 12.22 -4.54 -7.85
C LYS A 95 11.19 -4.87 -8.93
N LYS A 96 10.81 -6.15 -9.04
CA LYS A 96 9.81 -6.60 -10.01
C LYS A 96 8.41 -6.15 -9.64
N GLU A 97 8.07 -6.22 -8.36
CA GLU A 97 6.77 -5.82 -7.82
C GLU A 97 6.86 -4.63 -6.85
N PRO A 98 7.20 -3.42 -7.35
CA PRO A 98 7.37 -2.23 -6.53
C PRO A 98 6.08 -1.79 -5.82
N PHE A 99 4.93 -2.30 -6.26
CA PHE A 99 3.61 -1.94 -5.76
C PHE A 99 3.09 -2.84 -4.62
N ILE A 100 3.85 -3.84 -4.17
CA ILE A 100 3.37 -4.81 -3.17
C ILE A 100 2.90 -4.14 -1.87
N TYR A 101 3.61 -3.12 -1.39
CA TYR A 101 3.26 -2.36 -0.17
C TYR A 101 1.97 -1.56 -0.35
N ALA A 102 1.86 -0.81 -1.45
CA ALA A 102 0.67 -0.03 -1.75
C ALA A 102 -0.55 -0.94 -1.93
N SER A 103 -0.39 -2.04 -2.68
CA SER A 103 -1.46 -3.01 -2.92
C SER A 103 -1.97 -3.67 -1.65
N TYR A 104 -1.10 -3.92 -0.67
CA TYR A 104 -1.51 -4.42 0.64
C TYR A 104 -2.43 -3.44 1.33
N GLY A 105 -2.05 -2.16 1.38
CA GLY A 105 -2.88 -1.13 2.01
C GLY A 105 -4.25 -0.98 1.34
N TYR A 106 -4.28 -0.94 0.00
CA TYR A 106 -5.55 -0.92 -0.73
C TYR A 106 -6.41 -2.15 -0.48
N ALA A 107 -5.82 -3.35 -0.34
CA ALA A 107 -6.59 -4.56 -0.01
C ALA A 107 -7.19 -4.48 1.41
N VAL A 108 -6.43 -3.98 2.40
CA VAL A 108 -6.94 -3.75 3.77
C VAL A 108 -8.11 -2.77 3.76
N GLU A 109 -7.95 -1.63 3.07
CA GLU A 109 -9.00 -0.61 2.96
C GLU A 109 -10.25 -1.16 2.26
N SER A 110 -10.08 -1.88 1.14
CA SER A 110 -11.19 -2.48 0.38
C SER A 110 -11.98 -3.50 1.19
N LEU A 111 -11.32 -4.41 1.91
CA LEU A 111 -12.00 -5.38 2.77
C LEU A 111 -12.69 -4.70 3.96
N THR A 112 -12.10 -3.63 4.49
CA THR A 112 -12.68 -2.84 5.58
C THR A 112 -13.95 -2.14 5.09
N ASN A 113 -13.87 -1.45 3.96
CA ASN A 113 -15.00 -0.80 3.30
C ASN A 113 -16.13 -1.79 2.99
N ALA A 114 -15.80 -2.99 2.49
CA ALA A 114 -16.79 -4.05 2.25
C ALA A 114 -17.47 -4.51 3.55
N SER A 115 -16.71 -4.68 4.63
CA SER A 115 -17.25 -5.02 5.96
C SER A 115 -18.13 -3.93 6.55
N ILE A 116 -17.82 -2.66 6.29
CA ILE A 116 -18.63 -1.53 6.76
C ILE A 116 -19.93 -1.42 5.97
N LYS A 117 -19.92 -1.68 4.66
CA LYS A 117 -21.14 -1.74 3.83
C LYS A 117 -22.13 -2.82 4.28
N THR A 118 -21.68 -3.82 5.03
CA THR A 118 -22.56 -4.82 5.68
C THR A 118 -22.96 -4.43 7.10
N ASN A 119 -22.89 -3.15 7.44
CA ASN A 119 -23.32 -2.56 8.71
C ASN A 119 -22.63 -3.15 9.96
N LYS A 120 -21.40 -3.67 9.83
CA LYS A 120 -20.68 -4.27 10.98
C LYS A 120 -20.34 -3.26 12.08
N LEU A 121 -20.21 -1.98 11.75
CA LEU A 121 -19.84 -0.93 12.69
C LEU A 121 -21.03 -0.08 13.17
N ASP A 122 -22.21 -0.21 12.53
CA ASP A 122 -23.41 0.58 12.87
C ASP A 122 -23.81 0.46 14.35
N PRO A 123 -23.73 -0.72 15.01
CA PRO A 123 -24.09 -0.83 16.43
C PRO A 123 -23.21 0.00 17.38
N TYR A 124 -22.03 0.44 16.92
CA TYR A 124 -21.08 1.20 17.72
C TYR A 124 -21.11 2.71 17.42
N LEU A 125 -21.98 3.14 16.50
CA LEU A 125 -22.18 4.56 16.22
C LEU A 125 -23.09 5.22 17.27
N PRO A 126 -22.82 6.48 17.64
CA PRO A 126 -23.80 7.29 18.38
C PRO A 126 -25.12 7.40 17.61
N THR A 127 -26.23 7.49 18.34
CA THR A 127 -27.57 7.63 17.76
C THR A 127 -27.64 8.84 16.82
N GLY A 128 -28.27 8.66 15.65
CA GLY A 128 -28.41 9.72 14.65
C GLY A 128 -27.16 9.99 13.81
N MET A 129 -26.14 9.11 13.90
CA MET A 129 -24.94 9.17 13.07
C MET A 129 -24.98 8.12 11.95
N GLN A 130 -24.20 8.34 10.90
CA GLN A 130 -24.02 7.40 9.79
C GLN A 130 -22.58 7.42 9.28
N ILE A 131 -22.14 6.29 8.71
CA ILE A 131 -20.83 6.16 8.08
C ILE A 131 -20.93 6.47 6.59
N VAL A 132 -20.01 7.28 6.09
CA VAL A 132 -19.80 7.57 4.67
C VAL A 132 -18.37 7.16 4.30
N LEU A 133 -18.25 6.28 3.30
CA LEU A 133 -16.97 5.78 2.80
C LEU A 133 -16.41 6.71 1.71
N GLN A 134 -15.09 6.89 1.68
CA GLN A 134 -14.34 7.52 0.59
C GLN A 134 -14.90 8.88 0.12
N GLY A 135 -15.16 9.78 1.06
CA GLY A 135 -15.71 11.11 0.76
C GLY A 135 -14.63 12.12 0.38
N THR A 136 -14.62 12.60 -0.88
CA THR A 136 -13.75 13.73 -1.25
C THR A 136 -14.20 15.00 -0.52
N ARG A 137 -13.25 15.72 0.09
CA ARG A 137 -13.45 16.98 0.84
C ARG A 137 -12.34 17.96 0.48
N GLY A 138 -12.58 18.76 -0.55
CA GLY A 138 -11.52 19.63 -1.11
C GLY A 138 -10.37 18.77 -1.65
N HIS A 139 -9.16 19.00 -1.15
CA HIS A 139 -7.94 18.26 -1.56
C HIS A 139 -7.64 17.02 -0.70
N THR A 140 -8.55 16.61 0.18
CA THR A 140 -8.38 15.40 0.98
C THR A 140 -9.49 14.39 0.76
N ARG A 141 -9.19 13.14 1.06
CA ARG A 141 -10.13 12.03 1.05
C ARG A 141 -9.89 11.21 2.31
N PRO A 142 -10.64 11.45 3.40
CA PRO A 142 -10.70 10.50 4.50
C PRO A 142 -11.28 9.18 4.01
N ASP A 143 -10.76 8.06 4.51
CA ASP A 143 -11.28 6.73 4.19
C ASP A 143 -12.67 6.56 4.77
N LEU A 144 -12.87 7.11 5.98
CA LEU A 144 -14.15 7.14 6.67
C LEU A 144 -14.54 8.54 7.11
N VAL A 145 -15.82 8.85 6.96
CA VAL A 145 -16.45 10.04 7.52
C VAL A 145 -17.69 9.63 8.30
N ILE A 146 -17.82 10.11 9.54
CA ILE A 146 -19.07 10.02 10.29
C ILE A 146 -19.83 11.32 10.11
N LYS A 147 -21.10 11.19 9.73
CA LYS A 147 -22.01 12.31 9.57
C LYS A 147 -23.18 12.23 10.54
N GLU A 148 -23.67 13.39 10.96
CA GLU A 148 -24.98 13.51 11.58
C GLU A 148 -26.07 13.35 10.50
N GLN A 149 -27.02 12.44 10.70
CA GLN A 149 -28.05 12.10 9.71
C GLN A 149 -28.99 13.28 9.40
N LEU A 150 -29.29 14.11 10.41
CA LEU A 150 -30.25 15.21 10.26
C LEU A 150 -29.68 16.42 9.52
N THR A 151 -28.40 16.74 9.72
CA THR A 151 -27.77 17.94 9.17
C THR A 151 -26.79 17.64 8.04
N ASP A 152 -26.47 16.37 7.80
CA ASP A 152 -25.43 15.90 6.89
C ASP A 152 -24.03 16.46 7.20
N LYS A 153 -23.83 16.97 8.43
CA LYS A 153 -22.57 17.55 8.87
C LYS A 153 -21.53 16.47 9.17
N ASP A 154 -20.33 16.63 8.62
CA ASP A 154 -19.16 15.83 8.98
C ASP A 154 -18.77 16.07 10.45
N ILE A 155 -18.83 15.02 11.26
CA ILE A 155 -18.50 15.01 12.70
C ILE A 155 -17.10 14.44 12.94
N ALA A 156 -16.80 13.28 12.36
CA ALA A 156 -15.54 12.58 12.59
C ALA A 156 -14.92 12.13 11.28
N TRP A 157 -13.60 12.25 11.15
CA TRP A 157 -12.82 11.76 10.01
C TRP A 157 -11.82 10.71 10.47
N PHE A 158 -11.72 9.62 9.71
CA PHE A 158 -10.79 8.53 9.98
C PHE A 158 -10.00 8.17 8.73
N ASP A 159 -8.74 7.81 8.94
CA ASP A 159 -7.82 7.34 7.91
C ASP A 159 -7.29 5.96 8.36
N ILE A 160 -7.23 5.00 7.43
CA ILE A 160 -6.73 3.65 7.66
C ILE A 160 -5.34 3.57 7.07
N THR A 161 -4.32 3.52 7.93
CA THR A 161 -2.94 3.69 7.49
C THR A 161 -2.01 2.60 8.02
N ALA A 162 -1.03 2.21 7.20
CA ALA A 162 0.02 1.31 7.64
C ALA A 162 0.82 1.98 8.76
N SER A 163 1.13 1.26 9.84
CA SER A 163 1.75 1.84 11.03
C SER A 163 3.07 2.60 10.83
N GLN A 164 3.89 2.24 9.84
CA GLN A 164 5.11 2.98 9.50
C GLN A 164 4.85 4.30 8.76
N SER A 165 3.60 4.55 8.38
CA SER A 165 3.10 5.77 7.76
C SER A 165 2.21 6.58 8.71
N GLU A 166 2.23 6.28 10.02
CA GLU A 166 1.46 7.02 11.02
C GLU A 166 1.80 8.52 11.06
N ALA A 167 0.88 9.31 11.60
CA ALA A 167 0.91 10.77 11.70
C ALA A 167 0.97 11.49 10.34
N HIS A 168 0.66 10.81 9.23
CA HIS A 168 0.66 11.46 7.92
C HIS A 168 -0.52 12.41 7.75
N ILE A 169 -1.62 12.22 8.49
CA ILE A 169 -2.79 13.11 8.45
C ILE A 169 -2.47 14.50 9.00
N ASP A 170 -1.58 14.61 9.99
CA ASP A 170 -1.12 15.88 10.55
C ASP A 170 -0.27 16.70 9.57
N GLN A 171 0.37 16.01 8.62
CA GLN A 171 1.18 16.62 7.59
C GLN A 171 0.35 17.14 6.41
N LYS A 172 -0.92 16.70 6.28
CA LYS A 172 -1.85 17.21 5.26
C LYS A 172 -2.25 18.64 5.65
N THR A 173 -1.60 19.65 5.07
CA THR A 173 -1.96 21.07 5.26
C THR A 173 -3.20 21.45 4.46
N GLY A 174 -4.12 22.23 5.04
CA GLY A 174 -5.25 22.85 4.31
C GLY A 174 -6.43 21.91 3.98
N SER A 175 -6.41 20.70 4.50
CA SER A 175 -7.33 19.61 4.18
C SER A 175 -8.53 19.52 5.13
N GLY A 176 -8.60 20.34 6.18
CA GLY A 176 -9.74 20.39 7.10
C GLY A 176 -9.71 19.37 8.24
N TRP A 177 -8.73 18.46 8.29
CA TRP A 177 -8.55 17.51 9.41
C TRP A 177 -8.43 18.25 10.74
N SER A 178 -7.60 19.29 10.80
CA SER A 178 -7.38 20.11 12.00
C SER A 178 -8.62 20.88 12.48
N ASN A 179 -9.72 20.88 11.74
CA ASN A 179 -10.96 21.59 12.08
C ASN A 179 -12.09 20.65 12.51
N ARG A 180 -11.90 19.32 12.49
CA ARG A 180 -12.93 18.35 12.91
C ARG A 180 -12.83 17.97 14.40
N PRO A 181 -13.96 17.89 15.13
CA PRO A 181 -13.91 17.57 16.56
C PRO A 181 -13.30 16.18 16.83
N TYR A 182 -13.44 15.26 15.88
CA TYR A 182 -12.87 13.92 15.96
C TYR A 182 -12.03 13.62 14.72
N VAL A 183 -10.78 13.26 14.97
CA VAL A 183 -9.83 12.78 13.96
C VAL A 183 -9.01 11.66 14.57
N ALA A 184 -9.01 10.50 13.92
CA ALA A 184 -8.11 9.42 14.30
C ALA A 184 -7.53 8.71 13.08
N GLU A 185 -6.34 8.15 13.29
CA GLU A 185 -5.67 7.26 12.35
C GLU A 185 -5.75 5.85 12.91
N VAL A 186 -6.42 4.96 12.20
CA VAL A 186 -6.51 3.55 12.57
C VAL A 186 -5.40 2.82 11.85
N THR A 187 -4.50 2.21 12.62
CA THR A 187 -3.28 1.63 12.04
C THR A 187 -3.36 0.11 11.93
N TYR A 188 -2.77 -0.41 10.85
CA TYR A 188 -2.51 -1.84 10.68
C TYR A 188 -1.00 -2.11 10.56
N PRO A 189 -0.52 -3.35 10.80
CA PRO A 189 0.90 -3.68 10.68
C PRO A 189 1.42 -3.41 9.27
N SER A 190 2.50 -2.64 9.16
CA SER A 190 3.19 -2.47 7.88
C SER A 190 3.85 -3.78 7.44
N LEU A 191 3.92 -4.01 6.13
CA LEU A 191 4.76 -5.08 5.61
C LEU A 191 6.22 -4.79 5.95
N THR A 192 6.89 -5.78 6.49
CA THR A 192 8.33 -5.79 6.72
C THR A 192 8.98 -6.80 5.79
N ARG A 193 10.31 -6.78 5.66
CA ARG A 193 11.02 -7.83 4.91
C ARG A 193 10.67 -9.24 5.41
N LYS A 194 10.64 -9.41 6.73
CA LYS A 194 10.27 -10.68 7.38
C LYS A 194 8.84 -11.10 7.01
N SER A 195 7.86 -10.19 7.10
CA SER A 195 6.48 -10.56 6.77
C SER A 195 6.30 -10.85 5.27
N LEU A 196 7.12 -10.27 4.38
CA LEU A 196 7.12 -10.59 2.95
C LEU A 196 7.69 -11.99 2.67
N GLU A 197 8.72 -12.41 3.40
CA GLU A 197 9.25 -13.78 3.34
C GLU A 197 8.21 -14.79 3.83
N GLU A 198 7.58 -14.51 4.98
CA GLU A 198 6.50 -15.33 5.54
C GLU A 198 5.28 -15.40 4.61
N LEU A 199 4.94 -14.28 3.96
CA LEU A 199 3.88 -14.18 2.96
C LEU A 199 4.18 -15.07 1.74
N ALA A 200 5.40 -14.99 1.20
CA ALA A 200 5.82 -15.84 0.08
C ALA A 200 5.77 -17.32 0.46
N ASP A 201 6.25 -17.68 1.64
CA ASP A 201 6.17 -19.05 2.17
C ASP A 201 4.72 -19.52 2.32
N ALA A 202 3.82 -18.68 2.80
CA ALA A 202 2.40 -18.99 2.92
C ALA A 202 1.75 -19.24 1.54
N VAL A 203 2.11 -18.45 0.53
CA VAL A 203 1.68 -18.68 -0.85
C VAL A 203 2.24 -20.00 -1.40
N LEU A 204 3.52 -20.29 -1.20
CA LEU A 204 4.15 -21.52 -1.70
C LEU A 204 3.60 -22.79 -1.05
N LYS A 205 3.12 -22.70 0.20
CA LYS A 205 2.47 -23.80 0.93
C LYS A 205 1.00 -23.99 0.54
N ASN A 206 0.38 -23.02 -0.14
CA ASN A 206 -1.00 -23.15 -0.58
C ASN A 206 -1.11 -24.18 -1.71
N HIS A 207 -1.90 -25.23 -1.48
CA HIS A 207 -2.26 -26.19 -2.51
C HIS A 207 -3.41 -25.62 -3.34
N LEU A 208 -3.10 -25.22 -4.58
CA LEU A 208 -4.07 -24.76 -5.56
C LEU A 208 -4.39 -25.90 -6.52
N SER A 209 -5.66 -26.02 -6.89
CA SER A 209 -6.09 -26.89 -7.99
C SER A 209 -5.54 -26.40 -9.33
N PRO A 210 -5.49 -27.26 -10.36
CA PRO A 210 -5.05 -26.86 -11.71
C PRO A 210 -5.86 -25.69 -12.29
N GLN A 211 -7.17 -25.64 -12.01
CA GLN A 211 -8.04 -24.57 -12.46
C GLN A 211 -7.73 -23.25 -11.76
N GLU A 212 -7.59 -23.27 -10.42
CA GLU A 212 -7.19 -22.08 -9.66
C GLU A 212 -5.84 -21.53 -10.12
N LEU A 213 -4.89 -22.40 -10.46
CA LEU A 213 -3.59 -21.98 -10.99
C LEU A 213 -3.74 -21.27 -12.36
N GLU A 214 -4.60 -21.78 -13.23
CA GLU A 214 -4.85 -21.18 -14.54
C GLU A 214 -5.56 -19.82 -14.41
N ASP A 215 -6.54 -19.71 -13.51
CA ASP A 215 -7.23 -18.46 -13.24
C ASP A 215 -6.29 -17.40 -12.63
N LEU A 216 -5.38 -17.82 -11.73
CA LEU A 216 -4.33 -16.95 -11.20
C LEU A 216 -3.36 -16.47 -12.28
N LYS A 217 -2.96 -17.33 -13.22
CA LYS A 217 -2.08 -16.92 -14.34
C LYS A 217 -2.74 -15.83 -15.19
N LYS A 218 -4.02 -16.00 -15.53
CA LYS A 218 -4.77 -15.00 -16.30
C LYS A 218 -4.89 -13.69 -15.53
N LEU A 219 -5.15 -13.78 -14.22
CA LEU A 219 -5.23 -12.61 -13.35
C LEU A 219 -3.89 -11.85 -13.27
N VAL A 220 -2.79 -12.59 -13.10
CA VAL A 220 -1.42 -12.02 -13.10
C VAL A 220 -1.12 -11.33 -14.43
N GLU A 221 -1.46 -11.95 -15.56
CA GLU A 221 -1.16 -11.39 -16.88
C GLU A 221 -1.98 -10.12 -17.17
N ALA A 222 -3.27 -10.14 -16.84
CA ALA A 222 -4.11 -8.94 -16.91
C ALA A 222 -3.57 -7.83 -15.99
N HIS A 223 -3.03 -8.20 -14.83
CA HIS A 223 -2.48 -7.22 -13.90
C HIS A 223 -1.16 -6.60 -14.39
N LYS A 224 -0.25 -7.41 -14.94
CA LYS A 224 1.00 -6.91 -15.55
C LYS A 224 0.73 -5.84 -16.60
N PHE A 225 -0.30 -6.03 -17.43
CA PHE A 225 -0.68 -5.05 -18.44
C PHE A 225 -1.04 -3.69 -17.82
N GLU A 226 -1.86 -3.67 -16.76
CA GLU A 226 -2.21 -2.41 -16.09
C GLU A 226 -1.01 -1.80 -15.35
N GLN A 227 -0.19 -2.63 -14.70
CA GLN A 227 1.05 -2.19 -14.06
C GLN A 227 2.02 -1.54 -15.05
N ASP A 228 2.19 -2.13 -16.23
CA ASP A 228 3.03 -1.58 -17.30
C ASP A 228 2.47 -0.24 -17.80
N LYS A 229 1.16 -0.13 -17.97
CA LYS A 229 0.49 1.12 -18.35
C LYS A 229 0.74 2.23 -17.31
N GLN A 230 0.62 1.93 -16.03
CA GLN A 230 0.90 2.88 -14.94
C GLN A 230 2.37 3.31 -14.90
N LEU A 231 3.29 2.34 -15.04
CA LEU A 231 4.72 2.62 -15.08
C LEU A 231 5.13 3.45 -16.31
N ASN A 232 4.52 3.19 -17.47
CA ASN A 232 4.77 3.97 -18.69
C ASN A 232 4.25 5.40 -18.54
N LYS A 233 3.03 5.58 -18.02
CA LYS A 233 2.49 6.91 -17.72
C LYS A 233 3.39 7.68 -16.75
N ALA A 234 3.87 7.02 -15.70
CA ALA A 234 4.81 7.63 -14.76
C ALA A 234 6.16 7.98 -15.42
N ALA A 235 6.67 7.12 -16.30
CA ALA A 235 7.88 7.37 -17.08
C ALA A 235 7.73 8.60 -17.99
N ASP A 236 6.57 8.76 -18.64
CA ASP A 236 6.26 9.91 -19.49
C ASP A 236 6.26 11.22 -18.68
N LEU A 237 5.66 11.22 -17.48
CA LEU A 237 5.67 12.38 -16.58
C LEU A 237 7.10 12.75 -16.16
N VAL A 238 7.91 11.76 -15.76
CA VAL A 238 9.32 12.00 -15.39
C VAL A 238 10.11 12.54 -16.58
N LYS A 239 9.91 11.98 -17.77
CA LYS A 239 10.57 12.46 -18.99
C LYS A 239 10.18 13.91 -19.28
N GLN A 240 8.90 14.25 -19.21
CA GLN A 240 8.40 15.60 -19.43
C GLN A 240 9.04 16.60 -18.44
N ALA A 241 9.15 16.23 -17.17
CA ALA A 241 9.79 17.07 -16.16
C ALA A 241 11.32 17.20 -16.34
N VAL A 242 12.00 16.15 -16.82
CA VAL A 242 13.42 16.23 -17.14
C VAL A 242 13.67 17.12 -18.36
N ASP A 243 12.89 16.93 -19.43
CA ASP A 243 13.02 17.69 -20.67
C ASP A 243 12.84 19.21 -20.45
N SER A 244 12.00 19.60 -19.49
CA SER A 244 11.74 21.02 -19.17
C SER A 244 12.91 21.72 -18.47
N VAL A 245 13.81 20.97 -17.82
CA VAL A 245 14.92 21.52 -17.03
C VAL A 245 16.31 21.23 -17.60
N GLN A 246 16.42 20.37 -18.62
CA GLN A 246 17.70 19.86 -19.13
C GLN A 246 18.70 20.94 -19.57
N TYR A 247 18.22 22.13 -19.97
CA TYR A 247 19.05 23.25 -20.41
C TYR A 247 19.58 24.13 -19.27
N GLN A 248 19.14 23.91 -18.01
CA GLN A 248 19.61 24.69 -16.86
C GLN A 248 21.05 24.36 -16.52
N THR A 249 21.99 25.30 -16.64
CA THR A 249 23.41 25.06 -16.33
C THR A 249 23.69 24.92 -14.82
N ASN A 250 22.88 25.57 -13.98
CA ASN A 250 23.00 25.47 -12.53
C ASN A 250 22.25 24.22 -12.01
N MET A 251 23.00 23.25 -11.49
CA MET A 251 22.44 21.97 -11.01
C MET A 251 21.44 22.12 -9.85
N ALA A 252 21.65 23.07 -8.94
CA ALA A 252 20.72 23.29 -7.82
C ALA A 252 19.39 23.89 -8.30
N LYS A 253 19.46 24.80 -9.27
CA LYS A 253 18.28 25.36 -9.95
C LYS A 253 17.56 24.28 -10.74
N ARG A 254 18.29 23.51 -11.57
CA ARG A 254 17.77 22.37 -12.34
C ARG A 254 16.96 21.39 -11.48
N ARG A 255 17.54 20.98 -10.35
CA ARG A 255 16.88 20.12 -9.37
C ARG A 255 15.59 20.72 -8.82
N THR A 256 15.64 21.99 -8.43
CA THR A 256 14.47 22.67 -7.85
C THR A 256 13.36 22.82 -8.88
N GLU A 257 13.69 23.11 -10.14
CA GLU A 257 12.71 23.16 -11.24
C GLU A 257 12.13 21.78 -11.54
N PHE A 258 12.93 20.71 -11.51
CA PHE A 258 12.43 19.33 -11.68
C PHE A 258 11.43 18.96 -10.58
N GLU A 259 11.78 19.25 -9.32
CA GLU A 259 10.91 19.02 -8.15
C GLU A 259 9.58 19.78 -8.26
N THR A 260 9.61 21.02 -8.77
CA THR A 260 8.43 21.86 -8.99
C THR A 260 7.59 21.36 -10.17
N GLU A 261 8.22 21.02 -11.29
CA GLU A 261 7.52 20.57 -12.49
C GLU A 261 6.87 19.21 -12.29
N MET A 262 7.57 18.27 -11.63
CA MET A 262 6.96 17.00 -11.22
C MET A 262 5.74 17.22 -10.33
N ALA A 263 5.83 18.10 -9.33
CA ALA A 263 4.68 18.44 -8.50
C ALA A 263 3.52 18.99 -9.34
N ARG A 264 3.78 19.92 -10.25
CA ARG A 264 2.78 20.51 -11.15
C ARG A 264 2.09 19.44 -12.01
N LEU A 265 2.87 18.52 -12.59
CA LEU A 265 2.35 17.41 -13.40
C LEU A 265 1.48 16.43 -12.60
N LEU A 266 1.76 16.30 -11.29
CA LEU A 266 0.95 15.51 -10.35
C LEU A 266 -0.25 16.29 -9.78
N GLY A 267 -0.43 17.56 -10.15
CA GLY A 267 -1.48 18.43 -9.60
C GLY A 267 -1.21 18.91 -8.17
N GLU A 268 0.03 18.77 -7.68
CA GLU A 268 0.46 19.21 -6.36
C GLU A 268 0.77 20.71 -6.35
N THR A 269 0.39 21.39 -5.27
CA THR A 269 0.63 22.84 -5.12
C THR A 269 2.01 23.18 -4.55
N LYS A 270 2.66 22.19 -3.92
CA LYS A 270 4.01 22.32 -3.35
C LYS A 270 4.96 21.45 -4.15
N LYS A 271 6.18 21.96 -4.39
CA LYS A 271 7.23 21.16 -5.03
C LYS A 271 7.50 19.87 -4.24
N LEU A 272 7.89 18.82 -4.95
CA LEU A 272 8.25 17.55 -4.32
C LEU A 272 9.48 17.70 -3.43
N ARG A 273 9.55 16.90 -2.36
CA ARG A 273 10.79 16.75 -1.60
C ARG A 273 11.81 15.99 -2.45
N PRO A 274 13.13 16.24 -2.27
CA PRO A 274 14.17 15.56 -3.03
C PRO A 274 14.08 14.03 -3.02
N GLN A 275 13.70 13.43 -1.88
CA GLN A 275 13.56 11.98 -1.74
C GLN A 275 12.38 11.43 -2.55
N GLU A 276 11.28 12.17 -2.64
CA GLU A 276 10.08 11.77 -3.41
C GLU A 276 10.41 11.80 -4.89
N ALA A 277 10.96 12.92 -5.36
CA ALA A 277 11.39 13.11 -6.75
C ALA A 277 12.41 12.03 -7.19
N LYS A 278 13.40 11.70 -6.33
CA LYS A 278 14.31 10.57 -6.57
C LYS A 278 13.59 9.22 -6.60
N GLY A 279 12.58 9.02 -5.75
CA GLY A 279 11.74 7.83 -5.73
C GLY A 279 11.08 7.58 -7.09
N TRP A 280 10.52 8.61 -7.72
CA TRP A 280 9.96 8.53 -9.06
C TRP A 280 11.00 8.07 -10.09
N ILE A 281 12.16 8.73 -10.13
CA ILE A 281 13.28 8.34 -11.01
C ILE A 281 13.67 6.88 -10.77
N THR A 282 13.81 6.46 -9.50
CA THR A 282 14.17 5.08 -9.15
C THR A 282 13.13 4.07 -9.62
N VAL A 283 11.83 4.37 -9.55
CA VAL A 283 10.79 3.43 -9.98
C VAL A 283 10.72 3.30 -11.50
N VAL A 284 10.97 4.38 -12.26
CA VAL A 284 10.69 4.40 -13.71
C VAL A 284 11.92 4.37 -14.63
N HIS A 285 13.14 4.55 -14.13
CA HIS A 285 14.31 4.73 -15.01
C HIS A 285 14.51 3.59 -16.02
N SER A 286 14.19 2.36 -15.64
CA SER A 286 14.30 1.18 -16.52
C SER A 286 13.36 1.25 -17.72
N ARG A 287 12.21 1.91 -17.60
CA ARG A 287 11.23 2.10 -18.69
C ARG A 287 11.71 3.09 -19.75
N LEU A 288 12.55 4.05 -19.35
CA LEU A 288 13.12 5.04 -20.26
C LEU A 288 14.40 4.55 -20.96
N GLY A 289 14.82 3.30 -20.73
CA GLY A 289 16.08 2.79 -21.25
C GLY A 289 17.32 3.50 -20.68
N TYR A 290 17.17 4.19 -19.54
CA TYR A 290 18.25 4.95 -18.90
C TYR A 290 18.69 4.28 -17.59
N SER A 291 19.97 4.46 -17.27
CA SER A 291 20.44 4.19 -15.92
C SER A 291 19.87 5.23 -14.96
N TYR A 292 19.61 4.83 -13.72
CA TYR A 292 19.22 5.76 -12.66
C TYR A 292 20.16 6.96 -12.59
N THR A 293 21.48 6.73 -12.62
CA THR A 293 22.51 7.77 -12.53
C THR A 293 22.38 8.82 -13.63
N LYS A 294 22.11 8.39 -14.88
CA LYS A 294 21.93 9.31 -15.99
C LYS A 294 20.70 10.20 -15.79
N LEU A 295 19.55 9.57 -15.53
CA LEU A 295 18.29 10.30 -15.37
C LEU A 295 18.30 11.23 -14.14
N ALA A 296 18.94 10.79 -13.05
CA ALA A 296 19.14 11.61 -11.86
C ALA A 296 20.03 12.83 -12.14
N ALA A 297 21.11 12.67 -12.91
CA ALA A 297 21.96 13.78 -13.32
C ALA A 297 21.24 14.77 -14.23
N GLU A 298 20.44 14.27 -15.18
CA GLU A 298 19.59 15.10 -16.04
C GLU A 298 18.55 15.89 -15.23
N ALA A 299 18.04 15.33 -14.13
CA ALA A 299 17.18 16.01 -13.17
C ALA A 299 17.92 16.93 -12.18
N GLY A 300 19.25 17.08 -12.28
CA GLY A 300 20.04 17.97 -11.43
C GLY A 300 20.55 17.36 -10.11
N TYR A 301 20.36 16.06 -9.88
CA TYR A 301 20.88 15.38 -8.70
C TYR A 301 22.35 14.97 -8.88
N LYS A 302 23.15 15.19 -7.83
CA LYS A 302 24.52 14.68 -7.71
C LYS A 302 24.54 13.47 -6.77
N GLY A 303 25.50 12.55 -6.96
CA GLY A 303 25.66 11.35 -6.13
C GLY A 303 25.73 11.62 -4.62
N GLU A 304 26.25 12.79 -4.22
CA GLU A 304 26.44 13.22 -2.83
C GLU A 304 25.20 13.81 -2.13
N THR A 305 24.06 13.95 -2.81
CA THR A 305 22.84 14.47 -2.18
C THR A 305 22.22 13.40 -1.25
N ALA A 306 22.79 13.24 -0.05
CA ALA A 306 22.82 12.08 0.83
C ALA A 306 21.52 11.67 1.55
N ARG A 307 20.37 11.75 0.89
CA ARG A 307 19.17 11.04 1.34
C ARG A 307 18.64 10.14 0.23
N GLY A 308 18.40 8.87 0.58
CA GLY A 308 17.94 7.83 -0.32
C GLY A 308 16.55 8.14 -0.94
N PRO A 309 16.21 7.50 -2.06
CA PRO A 309 14.91 7.66 -2.70
C PRO A 309 13.79 7.14 -1.79
N ASN A 310 12.65 7.84 -1.77
CA ASN A 310 11.42 7.34 -1.18
C ASN A 310 10.61 6.60 -2.27
N THR A 311 11.04 5.38 -2.58
CA THR A 311 10.42 4.54 -3.62
C THR A 311 9.02 4.09 -3.27
N GLU A 312 8.73 3.86 -1.98
CA GLU A 312 7.41 3.42 -1.52
C GLU A 312 6.34 4.50 -1.77
N ARG A 313 6.62 5.76 -1.40
CA ARG A 313 5.69 6.87 -1.68
C ARG A 313 5.50 7.07 -3.17
N ALA A 314 6.57 7.03 -3.97
CA ALA A 314 6.47 7.15 -5.41
C ALA A 314 5.64 6.00 -6.01
N ALA A 315 5.91 4.76 -5.59
CA ALA A 315 5.18 3.58 -6.03
C ALA A 315 3.69 3.65 -5.68
N SER A 316 3.34 4.13 -4.47
CA SER A 316 1.97 4.37 -4.05
C SER A 316 1.23 5.39 -4.92
N ILE A 317 1.88 6.50 -5.30
CA ILE A 317 1.26 7.49 -6.19
C ILE A 317 1.11 6.90 -7.60
N ILE A 318 2.15 6.26 -8.13
CA ILE A 318 2.11 5.63 -9.47
C ILE A 318 1.00 4.58 -9.54
N TYR A 319 0.81 3.80 -8.47
CA TYR A 319 -0.25 2.81 -8.37
C TYR A 319 -1.66 3.39 -8.54
N SER A 320 -1.84 4.68 -8.21
CA SER A 320 -3.11 5.39 -8.32
C SER A 320 -3.32 6.15 -9.65
N LEU A 321 -2.30 6.20 -10.52
CA LEU A 321 -2.38 6.83 -11.85
C LEU A 321 -3.25 6.05 -12.83
#